data_AF-A0A3D2SR29-F1
#
_entry.id   AF-A0A3D2SR29-F1
#
_cell.length_a   1.000
_cell.length_b   1.000
_cell.length_c   1.000
_cell.angle_alpha   90.00
_cell.angle_beta   90.00
_cell.angle_gamma   90.00
#
_symmetry.space_group_name_H-M   'P 1'
#
loop_
_entity.id
_entity.type
_entity.pdbx_description
1 polymer ?
#
loop_
_entity_poly.entity_id
_entity_poly.type
_entity_poly.pdbx_seq_one_letter_code
_entity_poly.pdbx_strand_id
1 'polypeptide(L)'
;MENLIFQVVLFLILCAIGWGFGRYFERKHWRELEHKEQQLAHIRIDSNRFVYSELSGQFISSNVVISHDYFKYIIANIQNFLGGRLTSYETVVDRARREAIVRLKQEAVRHGADKIMGLRLSTTELGMQGGMVEVFAYGTAISAKTTAEQSRN
;
A
#
# COMPACT_ATOMS: atom_id res chain seq x y z
N MET A 1 31.03 -22.45 -29.25
CA MET A 1 30.78 -21.04 -28.87
C MET A 1 29.40 -20.56 -29.30
N GLU A 2 28.89 -20.96 -30.47
CA GLU A 2 27.56 -20.55 -30.95
C GLU A 2 26.39 -20.90 -30.02
N ASN A 3 26.38 -22.10 -29.42
CA ASN A 3 25.35 -22.51 -28.46
C ASN A 3 25.31 -21.62 -27.20
N LEU A 4 26.48 -21.13 -26.74
CA LEU A 4 26.58 -20.25 -25.58
C LEU A 4 26.02 -18.87 -25.91
N ILE A 5 26.34 -18.33 -27.09
CA ILE A 5 25.83 -17.05 -27.56
C ILE A 5 24.30 -17.10 -27.67
N PHE A 6 23.75 -18.17 -28.27
CA PHE A 6 22.31 -18.36 -28.37
C PHE A 6 21.62 -18.42 -27.00
N GLN A 7 22.18 -19.17 -26.05
CA GLN A 7 21.64 -19.27 -24.68
C GLN A 7 21.64 -17.92 -23.95
N VAL A 8 22.74 -17.16 -24.06
CA VAL A 8 22.85 -15.82 -23.44
C VAL A 8 21.85 -14.86 -24.06
N VAL A 9 21.72 -14.84 -25.39
CA VAL A 9 20.74 -13.99 -26.08
C VAL A 9 19.32 -14.34 -25.67
N LEU A 10 18.97 -15.64 -25.63
CA LEU A 10 17.66 -16.10 -25.20
C LEU A 10 17.38 -15.70 -23.74
N PHE A 11 18.35 -15.85 -22.85
CA PHE A 11 18.23 -15.43 -21.45
C PHE A 11 17.99 -13.92 -21.33
N LEU A 12 18.74 -13.09 -22.07
CA LEU A 12 18.57 -11.64 -22.06
C LEU A 12 17.19 -11.22 -22.58
N ILE A 13 16.66 -11.90 -23.61
CA ILE A 13 15.32 -11.65 -24.12
C ILE A 13 14.26 -11.97 -23.04
N LEU A 14 14.37 -13.12 -22.38
CA LEU A 14 13.45 -13.51 -21.30
C LEU A 14 13.51 -12.53 -20.13
N CYS A 15 14.71 -12.09 -19.72
CA CYS A 15 14.89 -11.07 -18.70
C CYS A 15 14.27 -9.72 -19.11
N ALA A 16 14.47 -9.28 -20.35
CA ALA A 16 13.90 -8.03 -20.85
C ALA A 16 12.37 -8.06 -20.87
N ILE A 17 11.79 -9.19 -21.29
CA ILE A 17 10.35 -9.42 -21.24
C ILE A 17 9.85 -9.38 -19.79
N GLY A 18 10.48 -10.14 -18.89
CA GLY A 18 10.11 -10.16 -17.47
C GLY A 18 10.18 -8.77 -16.82
N TRP A 19 11.21 -8.00 -17.11
CA TRP A 19 11.37 -6.63 -16.62
C TRP A 19 10.29 -5.69 -17.19
N GLY A 20 9.98 -5.82 -18.48
CA GLY A 20 8.93 -5.07 -19.15
C GLY A 20 7.55 -5.32 -18.55
N PHE A 21 7.18 -6.59 -18.36
CA PHE A 21 5.92 -6.97 -17.72
C PHE A 21 5.87 -6.50 -16.26
N GLY A 22 6.93 -6.71 -15.49
CA GLY A 22 7.01 -6.25 -14.10
C GLY A 22 6.74 -4.75 -13.98
N ARG A 23 7.43 -3.94 -14.79
CA ARG A 23 7.26 -2.48 -14.79
C ARG A 23 5.87 -2.04 -15.29
N TYR A 24 5.28 -2.79 -16.23
CA TYR A 24 3.93 -2.52 -16.72
C TYR A 24 2.87 -2.75 -15.64
N PHE A 25 2.86 -3.93 -15.01
CA PHE A 25 1.92 -4.24 -13.93
C PHE A 25 2.07 -3.30 -12.76
N GLU A 26 3.32 -2.93 -12.44
CA GLU A 26 3.61 -1.96 -11.39
C GLU A 26 2.94 -0.60 -11.67
N ARG A 27 3.16 -0.03 -12.86
CA ARG A 27 2.57 1.25 -13.26
C ARG A 27 1.04 1.18 -13.32
N LYS A 28 0.49 0.07 -13.80
CA LYS A 28 -0.96 -0.14 -13.83
C LYS A 28 -1.54 -0.12 -12.42
N HIS A 29 -0.93 -0.84 -11.48
CA HIS A 29 -1.40 -0.90 -10.11
C HIS A 29 -1.32 0.45 -9.41
N TRP A 30 -0.26 1.23 -9.64
CA TRP A 30 -0.17 2.61 -9.12
C TRP A 30 -1.33 3.50 -9.58
N ARG A 31 -1.73 3.40 -10.86
CA ARG A 31 -2.87 4.17 -11.39
C ARG A 31 -4.19 3.73 -10.76
N GLU A 32 -4.37 2.44 -10.57
CA GLU A 32 -5.56 1.90 -9.90
C GLU A 32 -5.64 2.38 -8.45
N LEU A 33 -4.51 2.38 -7.73
CA LEU A 33 -4.43 2.86 -6.35
C LEU A 33 -4.78 4.34 -6.26
N GLU A 34 -4.23 5.16 -7.14
CA GLU A 34 -4.53 6.59 -7.25
C GLU A 34 -6.04 6.84 -7.46
N HIS A 35 -6.68 6.08 -8.35
CA HIS A 35 -8.11 6.20 -8.59
C HIS A 35 -8.93 5.84 -7.34
N LYS A 36 -8.55 4.78 -6.61
CA LYS A 36 -9.21 4.39 -5.37
C LYS A 36 -9.05 5.45 -4.28
N GLU A 37 -7.86 6.04 -4.17
CA GLU A 37 -7.61 7.12 -3.21
C GLU A 37 -8.49 8.35 -3.49
N GLN A 38 -8.64 8.73 -4.75
CA GLN A 38 -9.53 9.82 -5.17
C GLN A 38 -10.99 9.51 -4.86
N GLN A 39 -11.46 8.30 -5.17
CA GLN A 39 -12.84 7.87 -4.86
C GLN A 39 -13.12 7.92 -3.35
N LEU A 40 -12.13 7.57 -2.53
CA LEU A 40 -12.24 7.50 -1.07
C LEU A 40 -11.73 8.78 -0.38
N ALA A 41 -11.50 9.87 -1.12
CA ALA A 41 -11.02 11.13 -0.57
C ALA A 41 -12.01 11.77 0.40
N HIS A 42 -13.31 11.48 0.25
CA HIS A 42 -14.37 11.94 1.14
C HIS A 42 -14.27 11.37 2.56
N ILE A 43 -13.61 10.21 2.75
CA ILE A 43 -13.35 9.64 4.07
C ILE A 43 -12.21 10.42 4.74
N ARG A 44 -12.56 11.14 5.80
CA ARG A 44 -11.61 11.92 6.60
C ARG A 44 -10.83 11.01 7.53
N ILE A 45 -9.52 11.23 7.63
CA ILE A 45 -8.65 10.46 8.51
C ILE A 45 -8.00 11.41 9.51
N ASP A 46 -7.99 10.99 10.77
CA ASP A 46 -7.29 11.66 11.86
C ASP A 46 -6.36 10.67 12.57
N SER A 47 -5.16 11.12 12.95
CA SER A 47 -4.17 10.34 13.68
C SER A 47 -4.00 10.78 15.13
N ASN A 48 -4.77 11.76 15.61
CA ASN A 48 -4.67 12.25 16.97
C ASN A 48 -5.12 11.17 17.97
N ARG A 49 -4.41 11.09 19.10
CA ARG A 49 -4.67 10.06 20.13
C ARG A 49 -5.79 10.46 21.09
N PHE A 50 -5.97 11.75 21.34
CA PHE A 50 -6.81 12.28 22.42
C PHE A 50 -7.99 13.08 21.90
N VAL A 51 -8.73 12.50 20.96
CA VAL A 51 -9.96 13.10 20.44
C VAL A 51 -11.11 12.14 20.73
N TYR A 52 -12.10 12.65 21.47
CA TYR A 52 -13.31 11.91 21.78
C TYR A 52 -14.41 12.32 20.80
N SER A 53 -15.25 11.37 20.42
CA SER A 53 -16.47 11.63 19.65
C SER A 53 -17.65 11.15 20.47
N GLU A 54 -18.71 11.96 20.51
CA GLU A 54 -20.01 11.55 21.07
C GLU A 54 -20.79 10.63 20.12
N LEU A 55 -20.30 10.45 18.90
CA LEU A 55 -20.90 9.60 17.88
C LEU A 55 -20.49 8.14 18.07
N SER A 56 -21.37 7.23 17.65
CA SER A 56 -21.06 5.81 17.64
C SER A 56 -19.87 5.52 16.73
N GLY A 57 -18.90 4.79 17.29
CA GLY A 57 -17.68 4.39 16.63
C GLY A 57 -17.51 2.88 16.61
N GLN A 58 -16.93 2.35 15.54
CA GLN A 58 -16.60 0.94 15.39
C GLN A 58 -15.13 0.77 15.06
N PHE A 59 -14.46 -0.18 15.73
CA PHE A 59 -13.09 -0.56 15.37
C PHE A 59 -13.07 -1.18 13.97
N ILE A 60 -12.17 -0.70 13.13
CA ILE A 60 -11.93 -1.23 11.79
C ILE A 60 -10.44 -1.46 11.58
N SER A 61 -10.11 -2.41 10.72
CA SER A 61 -8.72 -2.74 10.42
C SER A 61 -8.56 -3.31 9.02
N SER A 62 -7.34 -3.27 8.49
CA SER A 62 -7.00 -3.84 7.19
C SER A 62 -5.53 -4.23 7.13
N ASN A 63 -5.22 -5.20 6.28
CA ASN A 63 -3.86 -5.68 6.06
C ASN A 63 -3.53 -5.71 4.58
N VAL A 64 -2.26 -5.50 4.26
CA VAL A 64 -1.69 -5.79 2.95
C VAL A 64 -0.27 -6.33 3.13
N VAL A 65 0.05 -7.36 2.35
CA VAL A 65 1.40 -7.90 2.23
C VAL A 65 1.86 -7.70 0.80
N ILE A 66 3.01 -7.07 0.60
CA ILE A 66 3.58 -6.83 -0.72
C ILE A 66 4.98 -7.41 -0.78
N SER A 67 5.22 -8.22 -1.81
CA SER A 67 6.55 -8.76 -2.13
C SER A 67 7.28 -7.85 -3.12
N HIS A 68 8.60 -7.80 -3.01
CA HIS A 68 9.47 -7.18 -4.00
C HIS A 68 9.69 -8.15 -5.16
N ASP A 69 9.73 -7.64 -6.39
CA ASP A 69 10.11 -8.46 -7.54
C ASP A 69 11.62 -8.75 -7.56
N TYR A 70 12.00 -9.78 -8.31
CA TYR A 70 13.39 -10.24 -8.40
C TYR A 70 14.34 -9.16 -8.92
N PHE A 71 13.89 -8.28 -9.82
CA PHE A 71 14.72 -7.19 -10.34
C PHE A 71 14.98 -6.13 -9.27
N LYS A 72 13.95 -5.76 -8.48
CA LYS A 72 14.11 -4.87 -7.32
C LYS A 72 15.06 -5.43 -6.28
N TYR A 73 15.05 -6.74 -6.05
CA TYR A 73 16.00 -7.41 -5.16
C TYR A 73 17.45 -7.26 -5.67
N ILE A 74 17.72 -7.50 -6.96
CA ILE A 74 19.05 -7.31 -7.54
C ILE A 74 19.51 -5.86 -7.39
N ILE A 75 18.64 -4.90 -7.75
CA ILE A 75 18.93 -3.47 -7.64
C ILE A 75 19.23 -3.08 -6.19
N ALA A 76 18.47 -3.61 -5.23
CA ALA A 76 18.71 -3.35 -3.81
C ALA A 76 20.05 -3.89 -3.33
N ASN A 77 20.48 -5.07 -3.80
CA ASN A 77 21.80 -5.60 -3.45
C ASN A 77 22.93 -4.70 -3.97
N ILE A 78 22.78 -4.16 -5.18
CA ILE A 78 23.72 -3.18 -5.74
C ILE A 78 23.71 -1.90 -4.88
N GLN A 79 22.53 -1.38 -4.52
CA GLN A 79 22.40 -0.19 -3.68
C GLN A 79 22.95 -0.42 -2.27
N ASN A 80 22.75 -1.60 -1.68
CA ASN A 80 23.33 -1.97 -0.39
C ASN A 80 24.85 -1.96 -0.43
N PHE A 81 25.45 -2.45 -1.52
CA PHE A 81 26.90 -2.44 -1.70
C PHE A 81 27.46 -1.02 -1.84
N LEU A 82 26.78 -0.16 -2.59
CA LEU A 82 27.20 1.24 -2.81
C LEU A 82 26.83 2.17 -1.64
N GLY A 83 25.90 1.74 -0.77
CA GLY A 83 25.33 2.53 0.32
C GLY A 83 24.23 3.51 -0.14
N GLY A 84 23.63 4.21 0.82
CA GLY A 84 22.57 5.20 0.59
C GLY A 84 21.15 4.65 0.75
N ARG A 85 20.18 5.25 0.04
CA ARG A 85 18.76 4.91 0.16
C ARG A 85 18.39 3.72 -0.73
N LEU A 86 17.67 2.76 -0.15
CA LEU A 86 17.12 1.60 -0.86
C LEU A 86 15.83 1.95 -1.60
N THR A 87 15.95 2.76 -2.65
CA THR A 87 14.81 3.25 -3.45
C THR A 87 13.88 2.13 -3.93
N SER A 88 14.41 0.95 -4.27
CA SER A 88 13.58 -0.19 -4.67
C SER A 88 12.67 -0.69 -3.54
N TYR A 89 13.16 -0.72 -2.30
CA TYR A 89 12.38 -1.09 -1.12
C TYR A 89 11.42 0.03 -0.70
N GLU A 90 11.85 1.28 -0.76
CA GLU A 90 11.01 2.44 -0.46
C GLU A 90 9.72 2.44 -1.30
N THR A 91 9.81 2.11 -2.60
CA THR A 91 8.62 2.03 -3.47
C THR A 91 7.63 0.95 -3.05
N VAL A 92 8.09 -0.15 -2.47
CA VAL A 92 7.24 -1.26 -2.04
C VAL A 92 6.56 -0.93 -0.72
N VAL A 93 7.30 -0.33 0.21
CA VAL A 93 6.76 0.15 1.49
C VAL A 93 5.72 1.26 1.26
N ASP A 94 5.98 2.19 0.34
CA ASP A 94 5.03 3.25 -0.02
C ASP A 94 3.71 2.68 -0.56
N ARG A 95 3.81 1.75 -1.53
CA ARG A 95 2.63 1.06 -2.06
C ARG A 95 1.85 0.35 -0.97
N ALA A 96 2.53 -0.37 -0.08
CA ALA A 96 1.88 -1.12 0.99
C ALA A 96 1.12 -0.19 1.94
N ARG A 97 1.70 0.96 2.33
CA ARG A 97 1.00 1.93 3.16
C ARG A 97 -0.24 2.50 2.49
N ARG A 98 -0.12 2.92 1.22
CA ARG A 98 -1.23 3.49 0.46
C ARG A 98 -2.36 2.48 0.26
N GLU A 99 -2.04 1.25 -0.13
CA GLU A 99 -3.02 0.17 -0.30
C GLU A 99 -3.69 -0.20 1.04
N ALA A 100 -2.96 -0.24 2.15
CA ALA A 100 -3.54 -0.49 3.47
C ALA A 100 -4.54 0.63 3.86
N ILE A 101 -4.19 1.89 3.66
CA ILE A 101 -5.09 3.02 3.94
C ILE A 101 -6.34 2.95 3.06
N VAL A 102 -6.19 2.65 1.77
CA VAL A 102 -7.32 2.48 0.84
C VAL A 102 -8.26 1.38 1.31
N ARG A 103 -7.73 0.22 1.71
CA ARG A 103 -8.55 -0.88 2.25
C ARG A 103 -9.25 -0.49 3.54
N LEU A 104 -8.57 0.21 4.44
CA LEU A 104 -9.19 0.70 5.68
C LEU A 104 -10.32 1.70 5.40
N LYS A 105 -10.15 2.59 4.42
CA LYS A 105 -11.21 3.50 3.96
C LYS A 105 -12.39 2.75 3.35
N GLN A 106 -12.14 1.67 2.62
CA GLN A 106 -13.20 0.79 2.11
C GLN A 106 -13.98 0.12 3.25
N GLU A 107 -13.31 -0.30 4.34
CA GLU A 107 -14.01 -0.77 5.55
C GLU A 107 -14.90 0.34 6.13
N ALA A 108 -14.38 1.55 6.28
CA ALA A 108 -15.19 2.67 6.79
C ALA A 108 -16.46 2.89 5.95
N VAL A 109 -16.36 2.84 4.61
CA VAL A 109 -17.51 2.91 3.70
C VAL A 109 -18.49 1.77 3.95
N ARG A 110 -18.02 0.53 4.12
CA ARG A 110 -18.88 -0.62 4.46
C ARG A 110 -19.66 -0.42 5.75
N HIS A 111 -19.06 0.28 6.71
CA HIS A 111 -19.68 0.62 7.99
C HIS A 111 -20.50 1.92 7.96
N GLY A 112 -20.69 2.55 6.79
CA GLY A 112 -21.43 3.80 6.66
C GLY A 112 -20.77 5.00 7.35
N ALA A 113 -19.47 4.91 7.61
CA ALA A 113 -18.69 5.95 8.27
C ALA A 113 -18.04 6.87 7.23
N ASP A 114 -17.95 8.17 7.56
CA ASP A 114 -17.28 9.19 6.74
C ASP A 114 -15.94 9.63 7.34
N LYS A 115 -15.58 9.06 8.50
CA LYS A 115 -14.42 9.47 9.28
C LYS A 115 -13.77 8.27 9.97
N ILE A 116 -12.44 8.24 9.94
CA ILE A 116 -11.60 7.31 10.70
C ILE A 116 -10.79 8.12 11.69
N MET A 117 -10.98 7.84 12.98
CA MET A 117 -10.24 8.48 14.07
C MET A 117 -9.14 7.56 14.62
N GLY A 118 -8.05 8.17 15.05
CA GLY A 118 -6.94 7.45 15.67
C GLY A 118 -6.23 6.46 14.74
N LEU A 119 -6.12 6.77 13.44
CA LEU A 119 -5.43 5.91 12.47
C LEU A 119 -4.03 5.56 12.96
N ARG A 120 -3.70 4.27 12.91
CA ARG A 120 -2.35 3.74 13.13
C ARG A 120 -1.98 2.80 12.00
N LEU A 121 -0.68 2.81 11.68
CA LEU A 121 -0.06 1.86 10.78
C LEU A 121 1.01 1.10 11.57
N SER A 122 1.03 -0.22 11.44
CA SER A 122 2.14 -1.08 11.84
C SER A 122 2.76 -1.66 10.60
N THR A 123 4.09 -1.76 10.56
CA THR A 123 4.83 -2.32 9.43
C THR A 123 5.70 -3.45 9.95
N THR A 124 5.59 -4.62 9.32
CA THR A 124 6.36 -5.82 9.68
C THR A 124 7.10 -6.31 8.46
N GLU A 125 8.39 -6.60 8.62
CA GLU A 125 9.18 -7.28 7.59
C GLU A 125 8.90 -8.79 7.63
N LEU A 126 8.65 -9.39 6.47
CA LEU A 126 8.32 -10.82 6.36
C LEU A 126 9.29 -11.55 5.42
N GLY A 127 9.58 -12.80 5.76
CA GLY A 127 10.45 -13.71 5.00
C GLY A 127 11.91 -13.69 5.46
N MET A 128 12.63 -14.80 5.25
CA MET A 128 13.99 -15.03 5.77
C MET A 128 15.06 -14.02 5.31
N GLN A 129 14.78 -13.23 4.28
CA GLN A 129 15.71 -12.24 3.71
C GLN A 129 15.03 -10.88 3.45
N GLY A 130 13.91 -10.57 4.13
CA GLY A 130 13.25 -9.27 3.96
C GLY A 130 12.61 -9.05 2.59
N GLY A 131 12.12 -10.13 1.97
CA GLY A 131 11.54 -10.08 0.63
C GLY A 131 10.14 -9.46 0.58
N MET A 132 9.47 -9.33 1.73
CA MET A 132 8.08 -8.90 1.82
C MET A 132 7.89 -7.90 2.95
N VAL A 133 6.92 -7.01 2.77
CA VAL A 133 6.47 -6.08 3.81
C VAL A 133 4.98 -6.25 4.05
N GLU A 134 4.60 -6.40 5.31
CA GLU A 134 3.23 -6.28 5.76
C GLU A 134 2.98 -4.86 6.29
N VAL A 135 1.84 -4.29 5.92
CA VAL A 135 1.31 -3.09 6.56
C VAL A 135 -0.08 -3.41 7.11
N PHE A 136 -0.21 -3.29 8.43
CA PHE A 136 -1.47 -3.37 9.16
C PHE A 136 -1.95 -1.94 9.47
N ALA A 137 -3.14 -1.59 8.99
CA ALA A 137 -3.78 -0.31 9.29
C ALA A 137 -5.01 -0.53 10.16
N TYR A 138 -5.19 0.30 11.19
CA TYR A 138 -6.35 0.21 12.07
C TYR A 138 -6.76 1.58 12.64
N GLY A 139 -8.00 1.68 13.08
CA GLY A 139 -8.57 2.87 13.69
C GLY A 139 -10.04 2.67 14.06
N THR A 140 -10.73 3.78 14.34
CA THR A 140 -12.15 3.76 14.67
C THR A 140 -12.95 4.50 13.61
N ALA A 141 -13.82 3.79 12.91
CA ALA A 141 -14.80 4.35 11.98
C ALA A 141 -15.91 5.05 12.77
N ILE A 142 -16.19 6.31 12.48
CA ILE A 142 -17.22 7.11 13.15
C ILE A 142 -18.37 7.34 12.17
N SER A 143 -19.59 7.03 12.63
CA SER A 143 -20.80 7.24 11.83
C SER A 143 -21.00 8.73 11.54
N ALA A 144 -21.43 9.08 10.33
CA ALA A 144 -21.85 10.44 10.02
C ALA A 144 -23.08 10.81 10.87
N LYS A 145 -23.16 12.05 11.38
CA LYS A 145 -24.42 12.54 11.96
C LYS A 145 -25.47 12.52 10.84
N THR A 146 -26.55 11.76 11.02
CA THR A 146 -27.72 11.87 10.15
C THR A 146 -28.16 13.34 10.16
N THR A 147 -28.16 13.99 9.00
CA THR A 147 -28.47 15.41 8.78
C THR A 147 -29.84 15.85 9.33
N ALA A 148 -30.68 14.93 9.82
CA ALA A 148 -31.99 15.20 10.42
C ALA A 148 -31.96 16.09 11.69
N GLU A 149 -30.82 16.23 12.37
CA GLU A 149 -30.69 17.12 13.55
C GLU A 149 -30.29 18.56 13.22
N GLN A 150 -29.80 18.84 12.00
CA GLN A 150 -29.37 20.19 11.61
C GLN A 150 -30.51 21.08 11.09
N SER A 151 -31.69 20.52 10.81
CA SER A 151 -32.89 21.25 10.41
C SER A 151 -33.88 21.51 11.55
N ARG A 152 -33.50 21.22 12.81
CA ARG A 152 -34.35 21.41 14.00
C ARG A 152 -33.86 22.48 15.00
N ASN A 153 -32.77 23.17 14.69
CA ASN A 153 -32.28 24.31 15.48
C ASN A 153 -32.25 25.58 14.64
#